data_AF-A0A8X6KID7-F1
#
_entry.id   AF-A0A8X6KID7-F1
#
_cell.length_a   1.000
_cell.length_b   1.000
_cell.length_c   1.000
_cell.angle_alpha   90.00
_cell.angle_beta   90.00
_cell.angle_gamma   90.00
#
_symmetry.space_group_name_H-M   'P 1'
#
loop_
_entity.id
_entity.type
_entity.pdbx_description
1 polymer ?
#
loop_
_entity_poly.entity_id
_entity_poly.type
_entity_poly.pdbx_seq_one_letter_code
_entity_poly.pdbx_strand_id
1 'polypeptide(L)'
;MDTLKSLRIKLSDIRNEYYEVVVNDSDLEPLELKILDLEDDCEDIQVRIKNIISKIDLKNNDVTSRGNSFKNITLPDIQSPRFNGSYHDWFNFKDQFISLTDSQEIPHLYLIYVKQ
;
A
#
# COMPACT_ATOMS: atom_id res chain seq x y z
N MET A 1 11.14 -40.50 51.18
CA MET A 1 11.19 -39.08 51.63
C MET A 1 11.98 -38.23 50.65
N ASP A 2 13.15 -38.68 50.18
CA ASP A 2 14.04 -37.88 49.32
C ASP A 2 13.54 -37.70 47.89
N THR A 3 12.82 -38.69 47.35
CA THR A 3 12.18 -38.61 46.03
C THR A 3 11.09 -37.54 45.95
N LEU A 4 10.27 -37.41 46.99
CA LEU A 4 9.24 -36.36 47.09
C LEU A 4 9.85 -34.96 47.21
N LYS A 5 10.95 -34.83 47.96
CA LYS A 5 11.71 -33.58 48.04
C LYS A 5 12.32 -33.22 46.68
N SER A 6 12.91 -34.19 45.98
CA SER A 6 13.46 -34.00 44.64
C SER A 6 12.40 -33.58 43.62
N LEU A 7 11.23 -34.22 43.64
CA LEU A 7 10.09 -33.83 42.79
C LEU A 7 9.62 -32.42 43.10
N ARG A 8 9.55 -32.02 44.38
CA ARG A 8 9.14 -30.68 44.78
C ARG A 8 10.10 -29.60 44.27
N ILE A 9 11.40 -29.87 44.32
CA ILE A 9 12.44 -28.96 43.80
C ILE A 9 12.29 -28.84 42.28
N LYS A 10 12.24 -29.97 41.55
CA LYS A 10 12.04 -29.95 40.10
C LYS A 10 10.77 -29.22 39.67
N LEU A 11 9.68 -29.39 40.41
CA LEU A 11 8.42 -28.71 40.13
C LEU A 11 8.51 -27.19 40.42
N SER A 12 9.32 -26.80 41.40
CA SER A 12 9.63 -25.38 41.66
C SER A 12 10.52 -24.79 40.58
N ASP A 13 11.51 -25.54 40.10
CA ASP A 13 12.42 -25.10 39.04
C ASP A 13 11.65 -24.90 37.73
N ILE A 14 10.84 -25.88 37.33
CA ILE A 14 9.98 -25.79 36.13
C ILE A 14 8.98 -24.63 36.26
N ARG A 15 8.41 -24.43 37.45
CA ARG A 15 7.50 -23.32 37.70
C ARG A 15 8.22 -21.98 37.48
N ASN A 16 9.42 -21.82 38.02
CA ASN A 16 10.19 -20.59 37.89
C ASN A 16 10.62 -20.36 36.43
N GLU A 17 11.07 -21.40 35.74
CA GLU A 17 11.41 -21.36 34.31
C GLU A 17 10.19 -20.96 33.46
N TYR A 18 9.01 -21.51 33.74
CA TYR A 18 7.77 -21.11 33.07
C TYR A 18 7.45 -19.63 33.29
N TYR A 19 7.59 -19.11 34.52
CA TYR A 19 7.33 -17.70 34.80
C TYR A 19 8.38 -16.76 34.22
N GLU A 20 9.66 -17.14 34.14
CA GLU A 20 10.66 -16.34 33.43
C GLU A 20 10.36 -16.26 31.93
N VAL A 21 10.00 -17.39 31.30
CA VAL A 21 9.60 -17.42 29.88
C VAL A 21 8.38 -16.53 29.61
N VAL A 22 7.38 -16.54 30.49
CA VAL A 22 6.17 -15.71 30.36
C VAL A 22 6.43 -14.23 30.67
N VAL A 23 7.39 -13.91 31.54
CA VAL A 23 7.75 -12.51 31.86
C VAL A 23 8.65 -11.89 30.78
N ASN A 24 9.39 -12.71 30.03
CA ASN A 24 10.19 -12.27 28.88
C ASN A 24 9.37 -11.85 27.65
N ASP A 25 8.02 -11.89 27.71
CA ASP A 25 7.16 -11.13 26.77
C ASP A 25 7.52 -9.63 26.78
N SER A 26 8.10 -9.13 27.87
CA SER A 26 8.66 -7.76 27.94
C SER A 26 9.79 -7.49 26.94
N ASP A 27 10.52 -8.52 26.49
CA ASP A 27 11.54 -8.38 25.44
C ASP A 27 10.94 -8.53 24.04
N LEU A 28 9.73 -9.09 23.93
CA LEU A 28 9.01 -9.26 22.67
C LEU A 28 8.41 -7.95 22.17
N GLU A 29 7.83 -7.13 23.06
CA GLU A 29 7.19 -5.86 22.69
C GLU A 29 8.14 -4.87 21.98
N PRO A 30 9.40 -4.65 22.44
CA PRO A 30 10.37 -3.85 21.70
C PRO A 30 10.77 -4.44 20.34
N LEU A 31 10.76 -5.77 20.23
CA LEU A 31 11.05 -6.49 18.99
C LEU A 31 9.91 -6.34 17.98
N GLU A 32 8.67 -6.42 18.43
CA GLU A 32 7.47 -6.17 17.62
C GLU A 32 7.42 -4.72 17.10
N LEU A 33 7.70 -3.74 17.98
CA LEU A 33 7.83 -2.34 17.58
C LEU A 33 8.92 -2.14 16.51
N LYS A 34 10.08 -2.77 16.69
CA LYS A 34 11.18 -2.70 15.72
C LYS A 34 10.82 -3.36 14.39
N ILE A 35 10.00 -4.41 14.39
CA ILE A 35 9.51 -5.03 13.15
C ILE A 35 8.61 -4.05 12.40
N LEU A 36 7.70 -3.36 13.09
CA LEU A 36 6.83 -2.35 12.48
C LEU A 36 7.65 -1.21 11.85
N ASP A 37 8.64 -0.69 12.58
CA ASP A 37 9.52 0.37 12.05
C ASP A 37 10.26 -0.09 10.76
N LEU A 38 10.71 -1.34 10.73
CA LEU A 38 11.38 -1.92 9.56
C LEU A 38 10.44 -2.15 8.37
N GLU A 39 9.17 -2.47 8.63
CA GLU A 39 8.15 -2.61 7.60
C GLU A 39 7.86 -1.26 6.93
N ASP A 40 7.68 -0.20 7.73
CA ASP A 40 7.49 1.18 7.25
C ASP A 40 8.69 1.64 6.40
N ASP A 41 9.92 1.45 6.90
CA ASP A 41 11.14 1.78 6.15
C ASP A 41 11.22 1.03 4.81
N CYS A 42 10.79 -0.23 4.78
CA CYS A 42 10.78 -1.05 3.57
C CYS A 42 9.78 -0.52 2.54
N GLU A 43 8.57 -0.16 2.94
CA GLU A 43 7.57 0.46 2.06
C GLU A 43 8.10 1.76 1.45
N ASP A 44 8.72 2.60 2.28
CA ASP A 44 9.33 3.85 1.89
C ASP A 44 10.42 3.66 0.82
N ILE A 45 11.30 2.68 1.03
CA ILE A 45 12.34 2.30 0.08
C ILE A 45 11.73 1.79 -1.23
N GLN A 46 10.68 0.96 -1.17
CA GLN A 46 10.00 0.47 -2.36
C GLN A 46 9.42 1.60 -3.21
N VAL A 47 8.78 2.60 -2.58
CA VAL A 47 8.25 3.79 -3.28
C VAL A 47 9.37 4.57 -3.94
N ARG A 48 10.49 4.80 -3.25
CA ARG A 48 11.66 5.52 -3.79
C ARG A 48 12.25 4.78 -5.00
N ILE A 49 12.39 3.46 -4.91
CA ILE A 49 12.88 2.62 -6.01
C ILE A 49 11.96 2.71 -7.23
N LYS A 50 10.64 2.55 -7.04
CA LYS A 50 9.65 2.69 -8.11
C LYS A 50 9.76 4.05 -8.80
N ASN A 51 9.87 5.13 -8.03
CA ASN A 51 10.03 6.48 -8.57
C ASN A 51 11.34 6.64 -9.37
N ILE A 52 12.45 6.07 -8.90
CA ILE A 52 13.72 6.08 -9.63
C ILE A 52 13.59 5.31 -10.96
N ILE A 53 12.98 4.12 -10.94
CA ILE A 53 12.74 3.32 -12.15
C ILE A 53 11.90 4.12 -13.16
N SER A 54 10.78 4.71 -12.72
CA SER A 54 9.94 5.53 -13.59
C SER A 54 10.70 6.72 -14.19
N LYS A 55 11.56 7.39 -13.40
CA LYS A 55 12.42 8.47 -13.90
C LYS A 55 13.45 8.00 -14.93
N ILE A 56 14.02 6.81 -14.75
CA ILE A 56 14.94 6.21 -15.71
C ILE A 56 14.22 5.85 -17.00
N ASP A 57 13.03 5.25 -16.92
CA ASP A 57 12.22 4.90 -18.09
C ASP A 57 11.85 6.14 -18.90
N LEU A 58 11.43 7.22 -18.24
CA LEU A 58 11.18 8.51 -18.89
C LEU A 58 12.43 9.05 -19.61
N LYS A 59 13.60 8.98 -18.97
CA LYS A 59 14.88 9.43 -19.54
C LYS A 59 15.31 8.57 -20.73
N ASN A 60 15.12 7.25 -20.68
CA ASN A 60 15.48 6.35 -21.76
C ASN A 60 14.59 6.54 -22.99
N ASN A 61 13.29 6.78 -22.80
CA ASN A 61 12.36 7.11 -23.88
C ASN A 61 12.67 8.47 -24.55
N ASP A 62 13.24 9.41 -23.80
CA ASP A 62 13.66 10.73 -24.31
C ASP A 62 14.99 10.66 -25.11
N VAL A 63 15.86 9.69 -24.82
CA VAL A 63 17.10 9.45 -25.58
C VAL A 63 16.83 8.71 -26.89
N THR A 64 15.89 7.77 -26.93
CA THR A 64 15.50 7.06 -28.17
C THR A 64 14.63 7.91 -29.10
N SER A 65 13.91 8.92 -28.57
CA SER A 65 13.08 9.84 -29.38
C SER A 65 13.85 10.95 -30.09
N ARG A 66 15.14 11.17 -29.80
CA ARG A 66 15.96 12.14 -30.55
C ARG A 66 16.23 11.76 -32.01
N GLY A 67 15.85 10.54 -32.44
CA GLY A 67 15.94 10.07 -33.82
C GLY A 67 14.66 10.22 -34.65
N ASN A 68 13.51 10.48 -34.02
CA ASN A 68 12.24 10.61 -34.75
C ASN A 68 11.54 11.88 -34.32
N SER A 69 11.46 12.83 -35.25
CA SER A 69 10.62 14.03 -35.20
C SER A 69 9.35 13.77 -34.40
N PHE A 70 9.23 14.41 -33.23
CA PHE A 70 8.02 14.46 -32.45
C PHE A 70 6.95 15.13 -33.32
N LYS A 71 6.21 14.32 -34.09
CA LYS A 71 4.93 14.73 -34.64
C LYS A 71 4.07 15.04 -33.42
N ASN A 72 3.85 16.33 -33.18
CA ASN A 72 3.01 16.92 -32.14
C ASN A 72 1.97 15.92 -31.61
N ILE A 73 2.30 15.26 -30.49
CA ILE A 73 1.34 14.44 -29.76
C ILE A 73 0.35 15.44 -29.19
N THR A 74 -0.80 15.55 -29.85
CA THR A 74 -1.92 16.35 -29.39
C THR A 74 -2.85 15.42 -28.62
N LEU A 75 -3.25 15.84 -27.43
CA LEU A 75 -4.27 15.13 -26.69
C LEU A 75 -5.57 15.13 -27.51
N PRO A 76 -6.37 14.05 -27.46
CA PRO A 76 -7.70 14.07 -28.05
C PRO A 76 -8.51 15.20 -27.42
N ASP A 77 -9.23 15.95 -28.25
CA ASP A 77 -10.14 16.97 -27.77
C ASP A 77 -11.37 16.29 -27.15
N ILE A 78 -11.39 16.19 -25.82
CA ILE A 78 -12.51 15.62 -25.07
C ILE A 78 -13.37 16.77 -24.56
N GLN A 79 -14.62 16.80 -24.99
CA GLN A 79 -15.56 17.79 -24.49
C GLN A 79 -15.97 17.48 -23.05
N SER A 80 -15.74 18.41 -22.14
CA SER A 80 -16.21 18.28 -20.76
C SER A 80 -17.74 18.28 -20.71
N PRO A 81 -18.37 17.39 -19.92
CA PRO A 81 -19.79 17.42 -19.69
C PRO A 81 -20.18 18.78 -19.12
N ARG A 82 -21.20 19.42 -19.70
CA ARG A 82 -21.70 20.71 -19.22
C ARG A 82 -22.93 20.47 -18.38
N PHE A 83 -22.92 20.96 -17.15
CA PHE A 83 -24.08 20.96 -16.28
C PHE A 83 -24.61 22.39 -16.14
N ASN A 84 -25.88 22.60 -16.47
CA ASN A 84 -26.50 23.92 -16.39
C ASN A 84 -27.13 24.25 -15.01
N GLY A 85 -27.01 23.34 -14.03
CA GLY A 85 -27.57 23.51 -12.68
C GLY A 85 -29.03 23.07 -12.53
N SER A 86 -29.69 22.66 -13.61
CA SER A 86 -31.07 22.16 -13.58
C SER A 86 -31.12 20.69 -13.13
N TYR A 87 -32.01 20.37 -12.19
CA TYR A 87 -32.21 18.98 -11.75
C TYR A 87 -32.61 18.05 -12.91
N HIS A 88 -33.37 18.54 -13.89
CA HIS A 88 -33.76 17.74 -15.06
C HIS A 88 -32.58 17.41 -15.97
N ASP A 89 -31.50 18.21 -15.93
CA ASP A 89 -30.28 18.01 -16.72
C ASP A 89 -29.25 17.10 -16.02
N TRP A 90 -29.51 16.72 -14.76
CA TRP A 90 -28.61 15.91 -13.95
C TRP A 90 -28.31 14.56 -14.58
N PHE A 91 -29.34 13.86 -15.07
CA PHE A 91 -29.18 12.53 -15.66
C PHE A 91 -28.34 12.60 -16.95
N ASN A 92 -28.59 13.59 -17.79
CA ASN A 92 -27.84 13.82 -19.02
C ASN A 92 -26.36 14.13 -18.75
N PHE A 93 -26.07 14.99 -17.76
CA PHE A 93 -24.70 15.25 -17.33
C PHE A 93 -24.01 14.00 -16.78
N LYS A 94 -24.72 13.23 -15.93
CA LYS A 94 -24.21 12.01 -15.32
C LYS A 94 -23.85 10.96 -16.37
N ASP A 95 -24.70 10.75 -17.37
CA ASP A 95 -24.46 9.78 -18.44
C ASP A 95 -23.27 10.19 -19.32
N GLN A 96 -23.13 11.49 -19.63
CA GLN A 96 -21.96 12.02 -20.34
C GLN A 96 -20.67 11.83 -19.54
N PHE A 97 -20.72 12.09 -18.23
CA PHE A 97 -19.57 11.91 -17.35
C PHE A 97 -19.14 10.45 -17.26
N ILE A 98 -20.10 9.53 -17.03
CA ILE A 98 -19.83 8.10 -16.93
C ILE A 98 -19.28 7.56 -18.26
N SER A 99 -19.85 7.95 -19.40
CA SER A 99 -19.35 7.51 -20.70
C SER A 99 -17.90 7.95 -20.96
N LEU A 100 -17.48 9.10 -20.43
CA LEU A 100 -16.08 9.56 -20.54
C LEU A 100 -15.14 8.79 -19.61
N THR A 101 -15.63 8.37 -18.44
CA THR A 101 -14.82 7.61 -17.47
C THR A 101 -14.76 6.11 -17.80
N ASP A 102 -15.85 5.51 -18.29
CA ASP A 102 -15.94 4.07 -18.59
C ASP A 102 -15.21 3.71 -19.90
N SER A 103 -14.99 4.67 -20.80
CA SER A 103 -14.15 4.51 -21.99
C SER A 103 -12.67 4.36 -21.65
N GLN A 104 -12.25 4.71 -20.44
CA GLN A 104 -10.92 4.42 -19.94
C GLN A 104 -11.08 3.21 -19.03
N GLU A 105 -10.72 2.01 -19.49
CA GLU A 105 -10.38 0.93 -18.57
C GLU A 105 -9.30 1.48 -17.62
N ILE A 106 -9.71 1.97 -16.44
CA ILE A 106 -8.84 2.27 -15.31
C ILE A 106 -9.11 1.14 -14.32
N PRO A 107 -8.42 -0.01 -14.44
CA PRO A 107 -8.82 -1.25 -13.78
C PRO A 107 -8.60 -1.26 -12.25
N HIS A 108 -8.25 -0.12 -11.62
CA HIS A 108 -7.69 -0.13 -10.27
C HIS A 108 -8.27 0.87 -9.26
N LEU A 109 -9.24 1.72 -9.62
CA LEU A 109 -9.78 2.71 -8.65
C LEU A 109 -11.01 2.23 -7.85
N TYR A 110 -11.59 1.07 -8.17
CA TYR A 110 -12.72 0.51 -7.40
C TYR A 110 -12.32 -0.05 -6.02
N LEU A 111 -11.03 -0.18 -5.70
CA LEU A 111 -10.58 -0.73 -4.42
C LEU A 111 -10.40 0.32 -3.30
N ILE A 112 -10.51 1.62 -3.59
CA ILE A 112 -10.21 2.66 -2.59
C ILE A 112 -11.47 3.10 -1.79
N TYR A 113 -12.68 2.84 -2.27
CA TYR A 113 -13.90 3.42 -1.68
C TYR A 113 -14.82 2.47 -0.88
N VAL A 114 -14.43 1.22 -0.59
CA VAL A 114 -15.29 0.26 0.14
C VAL A 114 -14.75 -0.11 1.53
N LYS A 115 -13.93 0.75 2.14
CA LYS A 115 -13.62 0.65 3.58
C LYS A 115 -13.60 2.02 4.26
N GLN A 116 -14.79 2.52 4.58
CA GLN A 116 -15.06 3.31 5.79
C GLN A 116 -16.34 2.77 6.42
#